data_AF-A0A4Y9P7H9-F1
#
_entry.id   AF-A0A4Y9P7H9-F1
#
_cell.length_a   1.000
_cell.length_b   1.000
_cell.length_c   1.000
_cell.angle_alpha   90.00
_cell.angle_beta   90.00
_cell.angle_gamma   90.00
#
_symmetry.space_group_name_H-M   'P 1'
#
loop_
_entity.id
_entity.type
_entity.pdbx_description
1 polymer ?
#
loop_
_entity_poly.entity_id
_entity_poly.type
_entity_poly.pdbx_seq_one_letter_code
_entity_poly.pdbx_strand_id
1 'polypeptide(L)'
;MPLPRRRPTPTHPDGRPMKITFGEMRSMGLSGVLVYCHCGHHVALDAAPWPDAVRLSDIEPKFVCQGCGSRGADVRPDFDRGNPRLAIMGAKDTAH
;
A
#
# COMPACT_ATOMS: atom_id res chain seq x y z
N MET A 1 1.71 7.63 31.38
CA MET A 1 1.11 6.63 30.46
C MET A 1 2.24 5.77 29.90
N PRO A 2 2.19 4.43 30.01
CA PRO A 2 3.23 3.59 29.41
C PRO A 2 3.15 3.70 27.89
N LEU A 3 4.30 3.90 27.22
CA LEU A 3 4.33 3.82 25.76
C LEU A 3 3.83 2.44 25.33
N PRO A 4 2.95 2.35 24.31
CA PRO A 4 2.59 1.06 23.75
C PRO A 4 3.85 0.32 23.31
N ARG A 5 3.98 -0.96 23.67
CA ARG A 5 5.05 -1.83 23.20
C ARG A 5 5.09 -1.74 21.67
N ARG A 6 6.20 -1.21 21.11
CA ARG A 6 6.41 -1.20 19.66
C ARG A 6 6.41 -2.65 19.19
N ARG A 7 5.36 -3.05 18.49
CA ARG A 7 5.33 -4.33 17.77
C ARG A 7 6.33 -4.18 16.62
N PRO A 8 7.34 -5.08 16.50
CA PRO A 8 8.27 -5.02 15.38
C PRO A 8 7.47 -5.08 14.07
N THR A 9 7.62 -4.05 13.24
CA THR A 9 7.04 -4.07 11.90
C THR A 9 7.73 -5.19 11.12
N PRO A 10 6.99 -6.11 10.46
CA PRO A 10 7.63 -7.11 9.63
C PRO A 10 8.48 -6.39 8.57
N THR A 11 9.74 -6.75 8.46
CA THR A 11 10.66 -6.22 7.45
C THR A 11 10.87 -7.27 6.37
N HIS A 12 10.93 -6.83 5.13
CA HIS A 12 11.33 -7.69 4.03
C HIS A 12 12.85 -7.99 4.14
N PRO A 13 13.35 -9.11 3.59
CA PRO A 13 14.78 -9.49 3.69
C PRO A 13 15.79 -8.43 3.24
N ASP A 14 15.38 -7.45 2.44
CA ASP A 14 16.16 -6.29 1.99
C ASP A 14 16.09 -5.09 2.95
N GLY A 15 15.49 -5.26 4.14
CA GLY A 15 15.45 -4.28 5.21
C GLY A 15 14.31 -3.25 5.12
N ARG A 16 13.53 -3.22 4.05
CA ARG A 16 12.38 -2.30 3.94
C ARG A 16 11.19 -2.79 4.77
N PRO A 17 10.31 -1.89 5.25
CA PRO A 17 9.04 -2.28 5.85
C PRO A 17 8.22 -3.14 4.89
N MET A 18 7.78 -4.31 5.36
CA MET A 18 6.90 -5.18 4.60
C MET A 18 5.50 -4.57 4.59
N LYS A 19 5.01 -4.23 3.40
CA LYS A 19 3.67 -3.69 3.21
C LYS A 19 2.66 -4.80 3.00
N ILE A 20 1.39 -4.45 3.13
CA ILE A 20 0.27 -5.36 2.87
C ILE A 20 0.30 -5.88 1.42
N THR A 21 -0.37 -7.02 1.24
CA THR A 21 -0.68 -7.62 -0.05
C THR A 21 -1.79 -6.88 -0.79
N PHE A 22 -1.87 -7.07 -2.10
CA PHE A 22 -3.00 -6.57 -2.88
C PHE A 22 -4.33 -7.21 -2.46
N GLY A 23 -4.32 -8.46 -2.00
CA GLY A 23 -5.51 -9.13 -1.45
C GLY A 23 -5.99 -8.47 -0.16
N GLU A 24 -5.08 -8.14 0.76
CA GLU A 24 -5.41 -7.38 1.97
C GLU A 24 -5.89 -5.96 1.64
N MET A 25 -5.33 -5.33 0.60
CA MET A 25 -5.81 -4.03 0.12
C MET A 25 -7.26 -4.11 -0.39
N ARG A 26 -7.58 -5.15 -1.17
CA ARG A 26 -8.93 -5.39 -1.72
C ARG A 26 -9.93 -5.79 -0.66
N SER A 27 -9.52 -6.55 0.36
CA SER A 27 -10.41 -6.91 1.47
C SER A 27 -10.82 -5.68 2.30
N MET A 28 -9.99 -4.63 2.30
CA MET A 28 -10.35 -3.29 2.84
C MET A 28 -11.22 -2.46 1.88
N GLY A 29 -11.62 -2.99 0.73
CA GLY A 29 -12.45 -2.30 -0.25
C GLY A 29 -11.71 -1.27 -1.11
N LEU A 30 -10.38 -1.36 -1.19
CA LEU A 30 -9.56 -0.48 -2.03
C LEU A 30 -9.17 -1.19 -3.33
N SER A 31 -9.15 -0.45 -4.44
CA SER A 31 -8.83 -0.98 -5.77
C SER A 31 -7.72 -0.21 -6.50
N GLY A 32 -7.24 0.90 -5.94
CA GLY A 32 -6.13 1.66 -6.52
C GLY A 32 -4.87 1.66 -5.67
N VAL A 33 -3.76 2.02 -6.30
CA VAL A 33 -2.50 2.34 -5.64
C VAL A 33 -1.96 3.68 -6.12
N LEU A 34 -1.38 4.44 -5.19
CA LEU A 34 -0.61 5.64 -5.46
C LEU A 34 0.87 5.30 -5.41
N VAL A 35 1.59 5.65 -6.48
CA VAL A 35 3.02 5.41 -6.64
C VAL A 35 3.74 6.75 -6.55
N TYR A 36 4.57 6.93 -5.52
CA TYR A 36 5.30 8.16 -5.27
C TYR A 36 6.78 8.02 -5.60
N CYS A 37 7.31 9.01 -6.30
CA CYS A 37 8.75 9.19 -6.48
C CYS A 37 9.27 10.27 -5.52
N HIS A 38 10.55 10.17 -5.15
CA HIS A 38 11.23 11.16 -4.31
C HIS A 38 11.33 12.55 -4.95
N CYS A 39 11.17 12.66 -6.28
CA CYS A 39 11.20 13.94 -6.99
C CYS A 39 9.85 14.69 -6.95
N GLY A 40 8.86 14.22 -6.17
CA GLY A 40 7.53 14.83 -6.03
C GLY A 40 6.51 14.36 -7.07
N HIS A 41 6.92 13.59 -8.08
CA HIS A 41 6.01 12.98 -9.03
C HIS A 41 5.25 11.81 -8.38
N HIS A 42 3.95 11.73 -8.65
CA HIS A 42 3.15 10.60 -8.24
C HIS A 42 2.12 10.26 -9.32
N VAL A 43 1.69 8.99 -9.34
CA VAL A 43 0.65 8.52 -10.25
C VAL A 43 -0.30 7.59 -9.51
N ALA A 44 -1.59 7.70 -9.82
CA ALA A 44 -2.62 6.77 -9.38
C ALA A 44 -2.80 5.68 -10.43
N LEU A 45 -2.67 4.42 -10.03
CA LEU A 45 -2.81 3.25 -10.90
C LEU A 45 -3.94 2.36 -10.40
N ASP A 46 -4.61 1.69 -11.34
CA ASP A 46 -5.52 0.60 -11.00
C ASP A 46 -4.70 -0.61 -10.51
N ALA A 47 -5.13 -1.20 -9.40
CA ALA A 47 -4.49 -2.35 -8.82
C ALA A 47 -5.01 -3.69 -9.34
N ALA A 48 -6.07 -3.71 -10.15
CA ALA A 48 -6.65 -4.93 -10.72
C ALA A 48 -5.62 -5.88 -11.39
N PRO A 49 -4.57 -5.39 -12.10
CA PRO A 49 -3.62 -6.28 -12.78
C PRO A 49 -2.72 -7.11 -11.84
N TRP A 50 -2.58 -6.73 -10.56
CA TRP A 50 -1.69 -7.45 -9.65
C TRP A 50 -2.41 -8.60 -8.91
N PRO A 51 -1.82 -9.80 -8.82
CA PRO A 51 -2.40 -10.90 -8.04
C PRO A 51 -2.50 -10.57 -6.55
N ASP A 52 -3.49 -11.16 -5.87
CA ASP A 52 -3.72 -10.94 -4.43
C ASP A 52 -2.51 -11.24 -3.55
N ALA A 53 -1.69 -12.23 -3.93
CA ALA A 53 -0.51 -12.64 -3.17
C ALA A 53 0.67 -11.67 -3.27
N VAL A 54 0.65 -10.74 -4.23
CA VAL A 54 1.75 -9.77 -4.42
C VAL A 54 1.66 -8.70 -3.34
N ARG A 55 2.79 -8.33 -2.72
CA ARG A 55 2.85 -7.20 -1.80
C ARG A 55 3.09 -5.89 -2.51
N LEU A 56 2.58 -4.81 -1.93
CA LEU A 56 2.91 -3.45 -2.37
C LEU A 56 4.43 -3.24 -2.35
N SER A 57 5.13 -3.76 -1.34
CA SER A 57 6.59 -3.71 -1.27
C SER A 57 7.25 -4.38 -2.47
N ASP A 58 6.72 -5.52 -2.96
CA ASP A 58 7.38 -6.31 -4.01
C ASP A 58 7.43 -5.60 -5.37
N ILE A 59 6.56 -4.62 -5.59
CA ILE A 59 6.48 -3.84 -6.82
C ILE A 59 7.22 -2.51 -6.75
N GLU A 60 7.50 -1.98 -5.56
CA GLU A 60 8.27 -0.73 -5.35
C GLU A 60 9.54 -0.63 -6.21
N PRO A 61 10.45 -1.63 -6.24
CA PRO A 61 11.70 -1.55 -7.01
C PRO A 61 11.51 -1.74 -8.53
N LYS A 62 10.28 -2.05 -8.97
CA LYS A 62 9.93 -2.25 -10.38
C LYS A 62 9.51 -0.96 -11.08
N PHE A 63 9.18 0.09 -10.32
CA PHE A 63 8.83 1.39 -10.89
C PHE A 63 10.06 2.20 -11.28
N VAL A 64 9.94 2.90 -12.40
CA VAL A 64 10.92 3.88 -12.88
C VAL A 64 10.18 5.19 -13.14
N CYS A 65 10.64 6.27 -12.51
CA CYS A 65 10.06 7.58 -12.69
C CYS A 65 10.38 8.12 -14.09
N GLN A 66 9.36 8.49 -14.88
CA GLN A 66 9.57 9.11 -16.19
C GLN A 66 10.12 10.54 -16.10
N GLY A 67 9.97 11.21 -14.94
CA GLY A 67 10.50 12.57 -14.72
C GLY A 67 12.00 12.60 -14.43
N CYS A 68 12.46 11.82 -13.45
CA CYS A 68 13.87 11.82 -13.01
C CYS A 68 14.67 10.56 -13.37
N GLY A 69 14.05 9.57 -14.04
CA GLY A 69 14.70 8.31 -14.42
C GLY A 69 15.06 7.37 -13.26
N SER A 70 14.73 7.75 -12.02
CA SER A 70 15.10 6.96 -10.85
C SER A 70 14.26 5.70 -10.70
N ARG A 71 14.92 4.64 -10.22
CA ARG A 71 14.30 3.35 -9.93
C ARG A 71 13.87 3.27 -8.46
N GLY A 72 12.71 2.69 -8.22
CA GLY A 72 12.12 2.60 -6.89
C GLY A 72 11.08 3.70 -6.65
N ALA A 73 9.95 3.29 -6.08
CA ALA A 73 8.88 4.19 -5.69
C ALA A 73 8.24 3.73 -4.38
N ASP A 74 7.68 4.66 -3.62
CA ASP A 74 6.86 4.36 -2.46
C ASP A 74 5.44 4.07 -2.93
N VAL A 75 4.98 2.83 -2.77
CA VAL A 75 3.65 2.41 -3.22
C VAL A 75 2.69 2.37 -2.02
N ARG A 76 1.58 3.09 -2.12
CA ARG A 76 0.57 3.21 -1.06
C ARG A 76 -0.81 2.85 -1.60
N PRO A 77 -1.72 2.31 -0.79
CA PRO A 77 -3.12 2.18 -1.19
C PRO A 77 -3.71 3.54 -1.54
N ASP A 78 -4.45 3.59 -2.64
CA ASP A 78 -5.24 4.77 -3.02
C ASP A 78 -6.61 4.68 -2.35
N PHE A 79 -6.86 5.62 -1.43
CA PHE A 79 -8.11 5.66 -0.68
C PHE A 79 -9.25 6.35 -1.46
N ASP A 80 -8.93 7.12 -2.51
CA ASP A 80 -9.95 7.71 -3.38
C ASP A 80 -10.49 6.70 -4.40
N ARG A 81 -9.71 5.65 -4.71
CA ARG A 81 -10.11 4.53 -5.56
C ARG A 81 -10.54 3.32 -4.74
N GLY A 82 -11.79 3.36 -4.28
CA GLY A 82 -12.43 2.30 -3.50
C GLY A 82 -13.51 2.84 -2.58
N ASN A 83 -13.81 2.10 -1.50
CA ASN A 83 -14.63 2.59 -0.41
C ASN A 83 -13.73 2.99 0.78
N PRO A 84 -13.24 4.23 0.86
CA PRO A 84 -12.34 4.67 1.94
C PRO A 84 -12.96 4.51 3.33
N ARG A 85 -14.29 4.54 3.44
CA ARG A 85 -14.98 4.34 4.71
C ARG A 85 -14.75 2.94 5.28
N LEU A 86 -14.65 1.92 4.43
CA LEU A 86 -14.37 0.55 4.85
C LEU A 86 -12.94 0.43 5.39
N ALA A 87 -11.98 1.07 4.73
CA ALA A 87 -10.58 1.03 5.11
C ALA A 87 -10.25 1.87 6.37
N ILE A 88 -10.93 3.00 6.58
CA ILE A 88 -10.68 3.91 7.71
C ILE A 88 -11.42 3.48 8.98
N MET A 89 -12.70 3.09 8.87
CA MET A 89 -13.51 2.78 10.05
C MET A 89 -13.49 1.30 10.43
N GLY A 90 -13.01 0.42 9.55
CA GLY A 90 -13.23 -1.02 9.65
C GLY A 90 -14.69 -1.37 9.43
N ALA A 91 -14.97 -2.60 8.98
CA ALA A 91 -16.33 -3.12 9.05
C ALA A 91 -16.76 -3.11 10.52
N LYS A 92 -17.74 -2.25 10.86
CA LYS A 92 -18.39 -2.37 12.16
C LYS A 92 -19.18 -3.67 12.11
N ASP A 93 -18.73 -4.68 12.83
CA ASP A 93 -19.53 -5.86 13.11
C ASP A 93 -20.80 -5.39 13.85
N THR A 94 -21.86 -5.09 13.11
CA THR A 94 -23.22 -5.07 13.63
C THR A 94 -23.61 -6.50 13.91
N ALA A 95 -23.16 -7.03 15.06
CA ALA A 95 -23.74 -8.21 15.65
C ALA A 95 -25.15 -7.84 16.18
N HIS A 96 -26.14 -8.57 15.68
CA HIS A 96 -27.54 -8.55 16.15
C HIS A 96 -27.68 -9.47 17.37
#